data_AF-K7MD02-F1
#
_entry.id   AF-K7MD02-F1
#
_cell.length_a   1.000
_cell.length_b   1.000
_cell.length_c   1.000
_cell.angle_alpha   90.00
_cell.angle_beta   90.00
_cell.angle_gamma   90.00
#
_symmetry.space_group_name_H-M   'P 1'
#
loop_
_entity.id
_entity.type
_entity.pdbx_description
1 polymer ?
#
loop_
_entity_poly.entity_id
_entity_poly.type
_entity_poly.pdbx_seq_one_letter_code
_entity_poly.pdbx_strand_id
1 'polypeptide(L)'
;MESDDSLKTWVSDKLMSLLGYSQPTVVQYMIRLSKQVISPAHLVGKLVEFGISSMDTHAFAEEIYSRVPRRSSGINQYQKQEREAAMLERK
;
A
#
# COMPACT_ATOMS: atom_id res chain seq x y z
N MET A 1 9.26 -10.38 12.93
CA MET A 1 8.87 -9.93 11.58
C MET A 1 7.60 -10.66 11.22
N GLU A 2 6.61 -9.99 10.64
CA GLU A 2 5.48 -10.70 10.02
C GLU A 2 6.06 -11.68 8.98
N SER A 3 5.72 -12.96 9.09
CA SER A 3 6.16 -13.96 8.13
C SER A 3 5.56 -13.65 6.76
N ASP A 4 6.26 -14.01 5.68
CA ASP A 4 5.77 -13.81 4.31
C ASP A 4 4.40 -14.47 4.12
N ASP A 5 4.20 -15.66 4.71
CA ASP A 5 2.94 -16.38 4.66
C ASP A 5 1.81 -15.68 5.43
N SER A 6 2.09 -15.08 6.60
CA SER A 6 1.08 -14.30 7.33
C SER A 6 0.65 -13.06 6.55
N LEU A 7 1.60 -12.39 5.87
CA LEU A 7 1.28 -11.25 5.02
C LEU A 7 0.40 -11.65 3.83
N LYS A 8 0.73 -12.76 3.15
CA LYS A 8 -0.08 -13.28 2.04
C LYS A 8 -1.51 -13.61 2.48
N THR A 9 -1.66 -14.29 3.62
CA THR A 9 -3.00 -14.62 4.17
C THR A 9 -3.77 -13.35 4.48
N TRP A 10 -3.16 -12.39 5.17
CA TRP A 10 -3.82 -11.12 5.49
C TRP A 10 -4.23 -10.34 4.23
N VAL A 11 -3.37 -10.28 3.21
CA VAL A 11 -3.71 -9.62 1.92
C VAL A 11 -4.84 -10.37 1.23
N SER A 12 -4.84 -11.70 1.24
CA SER A 12 -5.96 -12.50 0.70
C SER A 12 -7.28 -12.15 1.39
N ASP A 13 -7.31 -12.13 2.72
CA ASP A 13 -8.52 -11.82 3.49
C ASP A 13 -9.02 -10.41 3.21
N LYS A 14 -8.11 -9.42 3.15
CA LYS A 14 -8.47 -8.05 2.80
C LYS A 14 -9.00 -7.93 1.37
N LEU A 15 -8.39 -8.60 0.40
CA LEU A 15 -8.88 -8.60 -0.98
C LEU A 15 -10.25 -9.26 -1.10
N MET A 16 -10.48 -10.37 -0.38
CA MET A 16 -11.79 -11.01 -0.32
C MET A 16 -12.85 -10.06 0.25
N SER A 17 -12.52 -9.31 1.31
CA SER A 17 -13.43 -8.30 1.87
C SER A 17 -13.65 -7.10 0.94
N LEU A 18 -12.63 -6.67 0.20
CA LEU A 18 -12.65 -5.46 -0.63
C LEU A 18 -13.30 -5.68 -2.00
N LEU A 19 -13.04 -6.84 -2.60
CA LEU A 19 -13.36 -7.16 -3.99
C LEU A 19 -14.27 -8.38 -4.14
N GLY A 20 -14.47 -9.16 -3.08
CA GLY A 20 -15.19 -10.45 -3.15
C GLY A 20 -14.37 -11.58 -3.78
N TYR A 21 -13.08 -11.37 -4.06
CA TYR A 21 -12.18 -12.42 -4.56
C TYR A 21 -10.73 -12.19 -4.14
N SER A 22 -9.94 -13.26 -4.06
CA SER A 22 -8.52 -13.22 -3.71
C SER A 22 -7.72 -14.35 -4.38
N GLN A 23 -7.25 -14.12 -5.61
CA GLN A 23 -6.41 -15.10 -6.30
C GLN A 23 -4.93 -14.97 -5.90
N PRO A 24 -4.15 -16.07 -5.80
CA PRO A 24 -2.73 -16.01 -5.40
C PRO A 24 -1.89 -15.03 -6.23
N THR A 25 -2.15 -14.94 -7.54
CA THR A 25 -1.47 -13.98 -8.44
C THR A 25 -1.80 -12.54 -8.06
N VAL A 26 -3.04 -12.24 -7.68
CA VAL A 26 -3.47 -10.90 -7.26
C VAL A 26 -2.84 -10.54 -5.91
N VAL A 27 -2.79 -11.48 -4.96
CA VAL A 27 -2.11 -11.31 -3.68
C VAL A 27 -0.62 -10.97 -3.88
N GLN A 28 0.08 -11.76 -4.68
CA GLN A 28 1.50 -11.53 -4.97
C GLN A 28 1.73 -10.20 -5.70
N TYR A 29 0.88 -9.90 -6.69
CA TYR A 29 0.92 -8.64 -7.41
C TYR A 29 0.76 -7.46 -6.45
N MET A 30 -0.23 -7.53 -5.56
CA MET A 30 -0.52 -6.49 -4.58
C MET A 30 0.65 -6.25 -3.63
N ILE A 31 1.25 -7.32 -3.09
CA ILE A 31 2.44 -7.22 -2.23
C ILE A 31 3.62 -6.59 -2.98
N ARG A 32 3.85 -7.01 -4.24
CA ARG A 32 4.93 -6.47 -5.07
C ARG A 32 4.72 -5.00 -5.38
N LEU A 33 3.51 -4.62 -5.78
CA LEU A 33 3.13 -3.23 -6.07
C LEU A 33 3.36 -2.35 -4.82
N SER A 34 2.88 -2.78 -3.65
CA SER A 34 3.05 -2.09 -2.38
C SER A 34 4.51 -1.90 -1.96
N LYS A 35 5.41 -2.82 -2.36
CA LYS A 35 6.86 -2.67 -2.15
C LYS A 35 7.50 -1.65 -3.10
N GLN A 36 6.94 -1.46 -4.29
CA GLN A 36 7.49 -0.59 -5.34
C GLN A 36 7.03 0.86 -5.24
N VAL A 37 5.78 1.08 -4.82
CA VAL A 37 5.22 2.42 -4.64
C VAL A 37 5.93 3.16 -3.51
N ILE A 38 6.03 4.47 -3.67
CA ILE A 38 6.77 5.32 -2.75
C ILE A 38 5.90 5.90 -1.62
N SER A 39 4.57 5.79 -1.69
CA SER A 39 3.65 6.24 -0.65
C SER A 39 2.31 5.48 -0.71
N PRO A 40 1.52 5.45 0.38
CA PRO A 40 0.16 4.89 0.34
C PRO A 40 -0.74 5.60 -0.67
N ALA A 41 -0.62 6.92 -0.82
CA ALA A 41 -1.38 7.67 -1.82
C ALA A 41 -1.07 7.22 -3.26
N HIS A 42 0.21 6.94 -3.56
CA HIS A 42 0.59 6.41 -4.87
C HIS A 42 0.04 4.99 -5.07
N LEU A 43 -0.04 4.18 -4.01
CA LEU A 43 -0.70 2.88 -4.06
C LEU A 43 -2.18 3.02 -4.37
N VAL A 44 -2.90 3.92 -3.68
CA VAL A 44 -4.32 4.21 -3.96
C VAL A 44 -4.53 4.60 -5.42
N GLY A 45 -3.69 5.50 -5.95
CA GLY A 45 -3.75 5.87 -7.37
C GLY A 45 -3.65 4.66 -8.30
N LYS A 46 -2.71 3.74 -8.03
CA LYS A 46 -2.57 2.49 -8.79
C LYS A 46 -3.78 1.57 -8.62
N LEU A 47 -4.32 1.43 -7.41
CA LEU A 47 -5.52 0.62 -7.16
C LEU A 47 -6.71 1.13 -7.98
N VAL A 48 -6.92 2.45 -8.00
CA VAL A 48 -7.98 3.08 -8.79
C VAL A 48 -7.77 2.88 -10.30
N GLU A 49 -6.53 2.99 -10.79
CA GLU A 49 -6.19 2.68 -12.20
C GLU A 49 -6.55 1.22 -12.57
N PHE A 50 -6.44 0.27 -11.62
CA PHE A 50 -6.85 -1.12 -11.79
C PHE A 50 -8.35 -1.37 -11.58
N GLY A 51 -9.14 -0.32 -11.34
CA GLY A 51 -10.57 -0.43 -11.08
C GLY A 51 -10.91 -0.86 -9.63
N ILE A 52 -9.95 -0.82 -8.72
CA ILE A 52 -10.16 -1.06 -7.28
C ILE A 52 -10.44 0.29 -6.63
N SER A 53 -11.74 0.61 -6.48
CA SER A 53 -12.20 1.82 -5.81
C SER A 53 -13.37 1.49 -4.89
N SER A 54 -13.12 1.61 -3.59
CA SER A 54 -14.09 1.41 -2.51
C SER A 54 -13.80 2.36 -1.35
N MET A 55 -14.72 2.48 -0.41
CA MET A 55 -14.53 3.29 0.79
C MET A 55 -13.29 2.89 1.60
N ASP A 56 -12.95 1.60 1.58
CA ASP A 56 -11.82 1.04 2.35
C ASP A 56 -10.50 1.02 1.58
N THR A 57 -10.48 1.45 0.31
CA THR A 57 -9.27 1.38 -0.53
C THR A 57 -8.10 2.16 0.07
N HIS A 58 -8.37 3.33 0.67
CA HIS A 58 -7.33 4.12 1.33
C HIS A 58 -6.78 3.44 2.58
N ALA A 59 -7.67 2.95 3.45
CA ALA A 59 -7.28 2.23 4.67
C ALA A 59 -6.48 0.97 4.33
N PHE A 60 -6.95 0.20 3.34
CA PHE A 60 -6.23 -0.96 2.83
C PHE A 60 -4.82 -0.60 2.34
N ALA A 61 -4.69 0.48 1.56
CA ALA A 61 -3.41 0.93 1.04
C ALA A 61 -2.44 1.36 2.16
N GLU A 62 -2.93 2.04 3.21
CA GLU A 62 -2.10 2.39 4.37
C GLU A 62 -1.65 1.16 5.15
N GLU A 63 -2.57 0.23 5.43
CA GLU A 63 -2.27 -0.99 6.18
C GLU A 63 -1.25 -1.85 5.44
N ILE A 64 -1.46 -2.16 4.15
CA ILE A 64 -0.55 -3.01 3.39
C ILE A 64 0.82 -2.35 3.22
N TYR A 65 0.85 -1.03 2.99
CA TYR A 65 2.09 -0.28 2.84
C TYR A 65 2.93 -0.29 4.12
N SER A 66 2.28 -0.30 5.30
CA SER A 66 2.98 -0.42 6.60
C SER A 66 3.50 -1.84 6.89
N ARG A 67 2.84 -2.87 6.37
CA ARG A 67 3.17 -4.29 6.62
C ARG A 67 4.28 -4.83 5.72
N VAL A 68 4.36 -4.37 4.47
CA VAL A 68 5.38 -4.88 3.55
C VAL A 68 6.78 -4.51 4.04
N PRO A 69 7.73 -5.46 4.09
CA PRO A 69 9.12 -5.12 4.39
C PRO A 69 9.69 -4.29 3.24
N ARG A 70 10.10 -3.06 3.56
CA ARG A 70 10.71 -2.14 2.60
C ARG A 70 12.19 -2.07 2.90
N ARG A 71 13.02 -2.12 1.87
CA ARG A 71 14.42 -1.73 2.05
C ARG A 71 14.38 -0.29 2.52
N SER A 72 15.00 0.00 3.66
CA SER A 72 15.20 1.34 4.18
C SER A 72 16.13 2.12 3.24
N SER A 73 15.79 2.25 1.97
CA SER A 73 16.43 3.21 1.08
C SER A 73 16.13 4.58 1.69
N GLY A 74 17.16 5.38 1.97
CA GLY A 74 17.10 6.68 2.64
C GLY A 74 16.14 7.74 2.06
N ILE A 75 15.29 7.37 1.11
CA ILE A 75 14.15 8.09 0.57
C ILE A 75 13.18 8.56 1.67
N ASN A 76 13.11 7.89 2.83
CA ASN A 76 12.27 8.34 3.95
C ASN A 76 12.64 9.76 4.45
N GLN A 77 13.85 10.26 4.16
CA GLN A 77 14.20 11.66 4.42
C GLN A 77 13.62 12.62 3.37
N TYR A 78 13.72 12.31 2.08
CA TYR A 78 13.23 13.19 1.02
C TYR A 78 11.69 13.33 1.05
N GLN A 79 10.98 12.25 1.41
CA GLN A 79 9.52 12.26 1.49
C GLN A 79 8.98 12.90 2.77
N LYS A 80 9.73 12.80 3.87
CA LYS A 80 9.42 13.58 5.07
C LYS A 80 9.55 15.07 4.75
N GLN A 81 10.57 15.44 3.97
CA GLN A 81 10.75 16.81 3.48
C GLN A 81 9.63 17.28 2.55
N GLU A 82 9.16 16.48 1.57
CA GLU A 82 8.03 16.91 0.71
C GLU A 82 6.72 17.07 1.50
N ARG A 83 6.43 16.18 2.46
CA ARG A 83 5.26 16.33 3.33
C ARG A 83 5.36 17.55 4.24
N GLU A 84 6.55 17.82 4.77
CA GLU A 84 6.80 19.03 5.56
C GLU A 84 6.68 20.30 4.69
N ALA A 85 7.13 20.26 3.44
CA ALA A 85 6.99 21.36 2.49
C ALA A 85 5.51 21.64 2.14
N ALA A 86 4.73 20.60 1.84
CA ALA A 86 3.31 20.75 1.53
C ALA A 86 2.47 21.25 2.73
N MET A 87 2.90 20.97 3.96
CA MET A 87 2.25 21.51 5.17
C MET A 87 2.63 22.98 5.43
N LEU A 88 3.84 23.41 5.05
CA LEU A 88 4.29 24.79 5.23
C LEU A 88 3.58 25.78 4.30
N GLU A 89 3.16 25.37 3.10
CA GLU A 89 2.45 26.25 2.17
C GLU A 89 1.02 26.62 2.63
N ARG A 90 0.51 26.01 3.70
CA ARG A 90 -0.83 26.29 4.23
C ARG A 90 -0.84 27.17 5.49
N LYS A 91 0.28 27.85 5.80
CA LYS A 91 0.38 28.83 6.88
C LYS A 91 0.68 30.22 6.34
#